data_AF-A0A285BX07-F1
#
_entry.id   AF-A0A285BX07-F1
#
_cell.length_a   1.000
_cell.length_b   1.000
_cell.length_c   1.000
_cell.angle_alpha   90.00
_cell.angle_beta   90.00
_cell.angle_gamma   90.00
#
_symmetry.space_group_name_H-M   'P 1'
#
loop_
_entity.id
_entity.type
_entity.pdbx_description
1 polymer ?
#
loop_
_entity_poly.entity_id
_entity_poly.type
_entity_poly.pdbx_seq_one_letter_code
_entity_poly.pdbx_strand_id
1 'polypeptide(L)'
;MISEMTDLEPHLAEVVDQLRLVFPVGVPEDDADYGPLLVILSDLLSERNLGVVVEAAFGLDRHVVRNQAAAALSIRKPPAQQVEQLKQRMVERGWYLEDDES
;
A
#
# COMPACT_ATOMS: atom_id res chain seq x y z
N MET A 1 -11.57 27.20 -14.03
CA MET A 1 -11.87 25.88 -13.45
C MET A 1 -10.70 24.98 -13.80
N ILE A 2 -9.75 24.82 -12.89
CA ILE A 2 -8.73 23.79 -12.98
C ILE A 2 -8.85 22.97 -11.69
N SER A 3 -9.36 21.77 -11.93
CA SER A 3 -9.47 20.55 -11.13
C SER A 3 -9.01 20.61 -9.67
N GLU A 4 -9.91 20.19 -8.78
CA GLU A 4 -9.60 19.42 -7.57
C GLU A 4 -8.74 18.20 -7.96
N MET A 5 -7.46 18.41 -8.25
CA MET A 5 -6.45 17.38 -8.08
C MET A 5 -6.31 17.26 -6.58
N THR A 6 -6.87 16.19 -6.02
CA THR A 6 -6.64 15.70 -4.67
C THR A 6 -5.21 16.06 -4.25
N ASP A 7 -5.09 17.01 -3.31
CA ASP A 7 -3.83 17.38 -2.65
C ASP A 7 -3.42 16.18 -1.83
N LEU A 8 -2.87 15.18 -2.52
CA LEU A 8 -2.29 14.02 -1.91
C LEU A 8 -1.04 14.55 -1.22
N GLU A 9 -0.99 14.43 0.11
CA GLU A 9 0.16 14.89 0.90
C GLU A 9 1.45 14.43 0.22
N PRO A 10 2.49 15.26 0.13
CA PRO A 10 3.68 14.96 -0.68
C PRO A 10 4.28 13.59 -0.35
N HIS A 11 4.29 13.23 0.94
CA HIS A 11 4.68 11.90 1.42
C HIS A 11 3.84 10.76 0.83
N LEU A 12 2.51 10.91 0.74
CA LEU A 12 1.62 9.92 0.13
C LEU A 12 1.84 9.80 -1.38
N ALA A 13 2.17 10.90 -2.05
CA ALA A 13 2.51 10.88 -3.47
C ALA A 13 3.82 10.10 -3.73
N GLU A 14 4.81 10.24 -2.85
CA GLU A 14 6.05 9.45 -2.90
C GLU A 14 5.78 7.95 -2.70
N VAL A 15 4.91 7.59 -1.74
CA VAL A 15 4.46 6.20 -1.54
C VAL A 15 3.84 5.63 -2.81
N VAL A 16 2.95 6.40 -3.46
CA VAL A 16 2.28 5.97 -4.70
C VAL A 16 3.29 5.76 -5.83
N ASP A 17 4.27 6.65 -5.98
CA ASP A 17 5.29 6.54 -7.01
C ASP A 17 6.18 5.30 -6.79
N GLN A 18 6.62 5.07 -5.55
CA GLN A 18 7.36 3.86 -5.19
C GLN A 18 6.53 2.59 -5.41
N LEU A 19 5.25 2.57 -5.03
CA LEU A 19 4.37 1.43 -5.27
C LEU A 19 4.26 1.10 -6.76
N ARG A 20 4.12 2.11 -7.62
CA ARG A 20 4.07 1.93 -9.07
C ARG A 20 5.40 1.45 -9.65
N LEU A 21 6.52 1.85 -9.06
CA LEU A 21 7.85 1.39 -9.46
C LEU A 21 8.09 -0.08 -9.07
N VAL A 22 7.70 -0.45 -7.86
CA VAL A 22 7.85 -1.82 -7.32
C VAL A 22 6.85 -2.80 -7.95
N PHE A 23 5.65 -2.32 -8.28
CA PHE A 23 4.55 -3.08 -8.88
C PHE A 23 4.05 -2.39 -10.16
N PRO A 24 4.82 -2.42 -11.26
CA PRO A 24 4.45 -1.75 -12.51
C PRO A 24 3.22 -2.36 -13.19
N VAL A 25 2.90 -3.62 -12.88
CA VAL A 25 1.72 -4.33 -13.40
C VAL A 25 0.50 -4.14 -12.47
N GLY A 26 0.71 -3.58 -11.28
CA GLY A 26 -0.27 -3.53 -10.20
C GLY A 26 -0.42 -4.85 -9.46
N VAL A 27 -1.11 -4.80 -8.31
CA VAL A 27 -1.41 -5.97 -7.49
C VAL A 27 -2.94 -6.12 -7.42
N PRO A 28 -3.53 -7.14 -8.06
CA PRO A 28 -4.97 -7.36 -8.00
C PRO A 28 -5.40 -7.85 -6.61
N GLU A 29 -6.68 -7.66 -6.27
CA GLU A 29 -7.21 -8.00 -4.93
C GLU A 29 -7.16 -9.50 -4.60
N ASP A 30 -7.17 -10.35 -5.63
CA ASP A 30 -7.06 -11.81 -5.51
C ASP A 30 -5.60 -12.30 -5.44
N ASP A 31 -4.62 -11.38 -5.53
CA ASP A 31 -3.20 -11.75 -5.47
C ASP A 31 -2.79 -12.18 -4.05
N ALA A 32 -1.92 -13.20 -3.98
CA ALA A 32 -1.36 -13.66 -2.72
C ALA A 32 -0.50 -12.59 -2.04
N ASP A 33 0.10 -11.68 -2.81
CA ASP A 33 0.90 -10.57 -2.31
C ASP A 33 0.02 -9.38 -1.86
N TYR A 34 -1.28 -9.34 -2.19
CA TYR A 34 -2.17 -8.23 -1.83
C TYR A 34 -2.41 -8.10 -0.33
N GLY A 35 -2.76 -9.20 0.35
CA GLY A 35 -2.96 -9.22 1.80
C GLY A 35 -1.72 -8.73 2.58
N PRO A 36 -0.53 -9.32 2.33
CA PRO A 36 0.72 -8.85 2.93
C PRO A 36 1.04 -7.39 2.61
N LEU A 37 0.80 -6.93 1.38
CA LEU A 37 1.00 -5.53 0.99
C LEU A 37 0.16 -4.57 1.84
N LEU A 38 -1.12 -4.89 2.06
CA LEU A 38 -2.01 -4.07 2.88
C LEU A 38 -1.52 -3.99 4.32
N VAL A 39 -0.97 -5.07 4.87
CA VAL A 39 -0.39 -5.05 6.22
C VAL A 39 0.83 -4.15 6.28
N ILE A 40 1.74 -4.24 5.30
CA ILE A 40 2.94 -3.37 5.24
C ILE A 40 2.51 -1.90 5.14
N LEU A 41 1.56 -1.58 4.26
CA LEU A 41 1.09 -0.21 4.11
C LEU A 41 0.31 0.29 5.32
N SER A 42 -0.35 -0.59 6.07
CA SER A 42 -1.10 -0.21 7.28
C SER A 42 -0.18 0.10 8.46
N ASP A 43 1.03 -0.44 8.44
CA ASP A 43 2.08 -0.13 9.41
C ASP A 43 2.62 1.29 9.20
N LEU A 44 2.76 1.69 7.93
CA LEU A 44 3.26 3.01 7.52
C LEU A 44 2.19 4.10 7.47
N LEU A 45 0.94 3.73 7.14
CA LEU A 45 -0.14 4.66 6.86
C LEU A 45 -1.40 4.31 7.64
N SER A 46 -2.13 5.34 8.08
CA SER A 46 -3.49 5.17 8.58
C SER A 46 -4.42 4.56 7.52
N GLU A 47 -5.44 3.79 7.94
CA GLU A 47 -6.42 3.13 7.05
C GLU A 47 -7.00 4.07 5.99
N ARG A 48 -7.24 5.34 6.38
CA ARG A 48 -7.73 6.36 5.46
C ARG A 48 -6.76 6.59 4.30
N ASN A 49 -5.49 6.82 4.62
CA ASN A 49 -4.42 7.15 3.68
C ASN A 49 -4.04 5.93 2.85
N LEU A 50 -4.01 4.74 3.45
CA LEU A 50 -3.83 3.48 2.76
C LEU A 50 -4.81 3.32 1.60
N GLY A 51 -6.11 3.52 1.86
CA GLY A 51 -7.12 3.43 0.81
C GLY A 51 -6.87 4.42 -0.34
N VAL A 52 -6.37 5.61 -0.05
CA VAL A 52 -6.07 6.64 -1.07
C VAL A 52 -4.82 6.28 -1.86
N VAL A 53 -3.74 5.81 -1.23
CA VAL A 53 -2.51 5.46 -1.95
C VAL A 53 -2.69 4.23 -2.82
N VAL A 54 -3.46 3.23 -2.37
CA VAL A 54 -3.73 2.02 -3.16
C VAL A 54 -4.69 2.34 -4.33
N GLU A 55 -5.69 3.20 -4.11
CA GLU A 55 -6.56 3.74 -5.17
C GLU A 55 -5.73 4.50 -6.21
N ALA A 56 -4.82 5.37 -5.77
CA ALA A 56 -3.97 6.12 -6.68
C ALA A 56 -2.94 5.22 -7.39
N ALA A 57 -2.32 4.26 -6.70
CA ALA A 57 -1.28 3.39 -7.26
C ALA A 57 -1.84 2.36 -8.24
N PHE A 58 -2.95 1.69 -7.89
CA PHE A 58 -3.47 0.53 -8.61
C PHE A 58 -4.87 0.73 -9.19
N GLY A 59 -5.55 1.85 -8.88
CA GLY A 59 -6.91 2.10 -9.35
C GLY A 59 -7.99 1.29 -8.63
N LEU A 60 -7.70 0.77 -7.45
CA LEU A 60 -8.64 -0.03 -6.64
C LEU A 60 -9.57 0.85 -5.80
N ASP A 61 -10.78 0.38 -5.50
CA ASP A 61 -11.73 1.14 -4.71
C ASP A 61 -11.26 1.27 -3.25
N ARG A 62 -11.04 2.50 -2.80
CA ARG A 62 -10.53 2.78 -1.44
C ARG A 62 -11.39 2.18 -0.31
N HIS A 63 -12.70 2.01 -0.50
CA HIS A 63 -13.58 1.44 0.52
C HIS A 63 -13.35 -0.07 0.65
N VAL A 64 -13.19 -0.74 -0.49
CA VAL A 64 -12.86 -2.16 -0.53
C VAL A 64 -11.47 -2.39 0.06
N VAL A 65 -10.49 -1.59 -0.36
CA VAL A 65 -9.11 -1.64 0.16
C VAL A 65 -9.09 -1.50 1.69
N ARG A 66 -9.79 -0.50 2.25
CA ARG A 66 -9.87 -0.31 3.71
C ARG A 66 -10.45 -1.51 4.43
N ASN A 67 -11.54 -2.07 3.92
CA ASN A 67 -12.15 -3.24 4.50
C ASN A 67 -11.23 -4.46 4.45
N GLN A 68 -10.51 -4.66 3.33
CA GLN A 68 -9.53 -5.73 3.18
C GLN A 68 -8.31 -5.52 4.10
N ALA A 69 -7.85 -4.29 4.29
CA ALA A 69 -6.76 -3.98 5.20
C ALA A 69 -7.16 -4.30 6.66
N ALA A 70 -8.34 -3.86 7.08
CA ALA A 70 -8.88 -4.21 8.40
C ALA A 70 -9.05 -5.74 8.58
N ALA A 71 -9.52 -6.42 7.53
CA ALA A 71 -9.61 -7.88 7.54
C ALA A 71 -8.22 -8.53 7.64
N ALA A 72 -7.22 -8.06 6.88
CA ALA A 72 -5.84 -8.53 6.92
C ALA A 72 -5.17 -8.25 8.27
N LEU A 73 -5.59 -7.23 9.01
CA LEU A 73 -5.06 -6.94 10.35
C LEU A 73 -5.80 -7.65 11.48
N SER A 74 -7.01 -8.17 11.27
CA SER A 74 -7.83 -8.75 12.35
C SER A 74 -8.25 -10.20 12.09
N ILE A 75 -8.86 -10.48 10.94
CA ILE A 75 -9.58 -11.73 10.66
C ILE A 75 -8.72 -12.69 9.82
N ARG A 76 -8.09 -12.17 8.78
CA ARG A 76 -7.31 -12.89 7.77
C ARG A 76 -5.86 -12.43 7.79
N LYS A 77 -5.24 -12.53 8.97
CA LYS A 77 -3.84 -12.15 9.15
C LYS A 77 -2.95 -12.95 8.21
N PRO A 78 -2.29 -12.31 7.21
CA PRO A 78 -1.29 -13.01 6.44
C PRO A 78 -0.16 -13.45 7.39
N PRO A 79 0.49 -14.59 7.11
CA PRO A 79 1.59 -15.05 7.94
C PRO A 79 2.72 -14.02 7.89
N ALA A 80 3.30 -13.70 9.05
CA ALA A 80 4.38 -12.72 9.17
C ALA A 80 5.53 -12.99 8.19
N GLN A 81 5.86 -14.27 7.96
CA GLN A 81 6.88 -14.67 6.99
C GLN A 81 6.57 -14.24 5.54
N GLN A 82 5.30 -14.17 5.13
CA GLN A 82 4.94 -13.65 3.80
C GLN A 82 5.06 -12.13 3.74
N VAL A 83 4.66 -11.44 4.81
CA VAL A 83 4.81 -9.99 4.95
C VAL A 83 6.29 -9.59 4.86
N GLU A 84 7.15 -10.28 5.61
CA GLU A 84 8.59 -10.02 5.58
C GLU A 84 9.22 -10.33 4.22
N GLN A 85 8.85 -11.46 3.59
CA GLN A 85 9.32 -11.78 2.25
C GLN A 85 8.90 -10.75 1.20
N LEU A 86 7.66 -10.27 1.27
CA LEU A 86 7.19 -9.23 0.38
C LEU A 86 7.93 -7.93 0.64
N LYS A 87 8.10 -7.52 1.90
CA LYS A 87 8.88 -6.33 2.28
C LYS A 87 10.31 -6.39 1.72
N GLN A 88 10.98 -7.53 1.85
CA GLN A 88 12.32 -7.73 1.27
C GLN A 88 12.31 -7.57 -0.25
N ARG A 89 11.35 -8.19 -0.95
CA ARG A 89 11.19 -8.04 -2.42
C ARG A 89 10.91 -6.60 -2.83
N MET A 90 10.14 -5.87 -2.04
CA MET A 90 9.86 -4.46 -2.29
C MET A 90 11.15 -3.65 -2.18
N VAL A 91 11.96 -3.87 -1.14
CA VAL A 91 13.26 -3.21 -0.95
C VAL A 91 14.23 -3.53 -2.09
N GLU A 92 14.32 -4.79 -2.51
CA GLU A 92 15.14 -5.20 -3.66
C GLU A 92 14.73 -4.50 -4.97
N ARG A 93 13.46 -4.09 -5.08
CA ARG A 93 12.90 -3.37 -6.23
C ARG A 93 12.96 -1.85 -6.10
N GLY A 94 13.54 -1.32 -5.02
CA GLY A 94 13.68 0.12 -4.81
C GLY A 94 12.59 0.75 -3.93
N TRP A 95 11.98 -0.02 -3.04
CA TRP A 95 11.23 0.53 -1.92
C TRP A 95 12.18 1.05 -0.85
N TYR A 96 12.10 2.34 -0.53
CA TYR A 96 12.98 3.00 0.44
C TYR A 96 12.21 3.72 1.55
N LEU A 97 10.89 3.61 1.58
CA LEU A 97 10.08 4.11 2.68
C LEU A 97 10.31 3.20 3.90
N GLU A 98 11.35 3.53 4.66
CA GLU A 98 11.50 3.14 6.05
C GLU A 98 10.92 4.26 6.91
N ASP A 99 10.32 3.87 8.02
CA ASP A 99 9.85 4.74 9.10
C ASP A 99 10.95 5.77 9.41
N ASP A 100 10.78 7.01 8.94
CA ASP A 100 11.70 8.12 9.20
C ASP A 100 11.46 8.58 10.64
N GLU A 101 11.86 7.74 11.59
CA GLU A 101 12.06 8.13 12.97
C GLU A 101 13.57 8.35 13.16
N SER A 102 14.03 9.56 12.82
CA SER A 102 15.36 10.06 13.24
C SER A 102 15.27 11.23 14.20
#